data_AF-A0A1R1EKT9-F1
#
_entry.id   AF-A0A1R1EKT9-F1
#
_cell.length_a   1.000
_cell.length_b   1.000
_cell.length_c   1.000
_cell.angle_alpha   90.00
_cell.angle_beta   90.00
_cell.angle_gamma   90.00
#
_symmetry.space_group_name_H-M   'P 1'
#
loop_
_entity.id
_entity.type
_entity.pdbx_description
1 polymer ?
#
loop_
_entity_poly.entity_id
_entity_poly.type
_entity_poly.pdbx_seq_one_letter_code
_entity_poly.pdbx_strand_id
1 'polypeptide(L)'
;SLLLRHVMWSRPLVVGEEPLEVHLVLEAEADGSLSYKISAASSIESGEAVYSQGRVSVGRPLAEAVQTLDLHAVRSRCTDGQASGAVCYEAFRKLGLKYGPSHQTIAELQWGANEALAQLRLP
;
A
#
# COMPACT_ATOMS: atom_id res chain seq x y z
N SER A 1 10.76 0.87 15.54
CA SER A 1 9.78 0.79 14.43
C SER A 1 10.47 0.14 13.25
N LEU A 2 9.75 -0.36 12.23
CA LEU A 2 10.38 -0.81 10.98
C LEU A 2 10.23 0.29 9.94
N LEU A 3 11.31 0.60 9.22
CA LEU A 3 11.33 1.56 8.12
C LEU A 3 11.57 0.82 6.81
N LEU A 4 10.64 0.94 5.88
CA LEU A 4 10.77 0.46 4.51
C LEU A 4 11.25 1.62 3.63
N ARG A 5 12.30 1.38 2.84
CA ARG A 5 12.89 2.38 1.94
C ARG A 5 13.13 1.79 0.57
N HIS A 6 13.10 2.66 -0.44
CA HIS A 6 13.36 2.27 -1.84
C HIS A 6 12.50 1.08 -2.31
N VAL A 7 11.24 1.06 -1.87
CA VAL A 7 10.27 0.03 -2.25
C VAL A 7 9.95 0.19 -3.74
N MET A 8 10.28 -0.84 -4.52
CA MET A 8 9.96 -0.94 -5.92
C MET A 8 8.95 -2.07 -6.13
N TRP A 9 7.95 -1.82 -6.98
CA TRP A 9 7.03 -2.83 -7.49
C TRP A 9 7.36 -3.05 -8.97
N SER A 10 8.00 -4.17 -9.27
CA SER A 10 8.49 -4.47 -10.63
C SER A 10 7.37 -5.01 -11.52
N ARG A 11 6.51 -5.85 -10.96
CA ARG A 11 5.34 -6.43 -11.65
C ARG A 11 4.29 -6.91 -10.64
N PRO A 12 3.01 -7.01 -11.04
CA PRO A 12 1.97 -7.57 -10.18
C PRO A 12 2.18 -9.08 -9.96
N LEU A 13 1.77 -9.53 -8.77
CA LEU A 13 1.58 -10.94 -8.45
C LEU A 13 0.11 -11.28 -8.70
N VAL A 14 -0.13 -12.21 -9.61
CA VAL A 14 -1.49 -12.64 -10.01
C VAL A 14 -1.64 -14.11 -9.64
N VAL A 15 -2.64 -14.43 -8.83
CA VAL A 15 -3.01 -15.81 -8.49
C VAL A 15 -4.13 -16.23 -9.43
N GLY A 16 -3.89 -17.29 -10.20
CA GLY A 16 -4.86 -17.89 -11.11
C GLY A 16 -5.65 -19.01 -10.43
N GLU A 17 -5.94 -20.06 -11.18
CA GLU A 17 -6.60 -21.26 -10.64
C GLU A 17 -5.66 -22.10 -9.76
N GLU A 18 -4.37 -22.12 -10.10
CA GLU A 18 -3.36 -22.84 -9.34
C GLU A 18 -2.74 -21.98 -8.23
N PRO A 19 -2.41 -22.59 -7.07
CA PRO A 19 -1.66 -21.90 -6.03
C PRO A 19 -0.32 -21.38 -6.56
N LEU A 20 0.03 -20.16 -6.16
CA LEU A 20 1.31 -19.55 -6.49
C LEU A 20 2.19 -19.49 -5.25
N GLU A 21 3.35 -20.16 -5.29
CA GLU A 21 4.35 -20.08 -4.23
C GLU A 21 5.26 -18.84 -4.43
N VAL A 22 5.41 -18.08 -3.35
CA VAL A 22 6.12 -16.79 -3.34
C VAL A 22 7.13 -16.80 -2.20
N HIS A 23 8.36 -16.39 -2.49
CA HIS A 23 9.45 -16.35 -1.53
C HIS A 23 9.80 -14.90 -1.17
N LEU A 24 10.11 -14.69 0.10
CA LEU A 24 10.70 -13.46 0.62
C LEU A 24 12.12 -13.78 1.07
N VAL A 25 13.10 -13.19 0.39
CA VAL A 25 14.52 -13.28 0.77
C VAL A 25 14.92 -11.99 1.47
N LEU A 26 15.65 -12.15 2.58
CA LEU A 26 16.24 -11.05 3.34
C LEU A 26 17.76 -11.24 3.39
N GLU A 27 18.51 -10.22 3.03
CA GLU A 27 19.98 -10.24 3.05
C GLU A 27 20.50 -9.09 3.91
N ALA A 28 21.45 -9.40 4.79
CA ALA A 28 22.08 -8.40 5.64
C ALA A 28 23.02 -7.51 4.83
N GLU A 29 22.90 -6.21 5.00
CA GLU A 29 23.71 -5.20 4.33
C GLU A 29 24.82 -4.71 5.26
N ALA A 30 25.91 -4.18 4.69
CA ALA A 30 27.06 -3.68 5.45
C ALA A 30 26.70 -2.52 6.41
N ASP A 31 25.63 -1.77 6.12
CA ASP A 31 25.12 -0.67 6.94
C ASP A 31 24.19 -1.13 8.09
N GLY A 32 23.99 -2.44 8.25
CA GLY A 32 23.10 -3.02 9.25
C GLY A 32 21.61 -2.99 8.88
N SER A 33 21.27 -2.53 7.67
CA SER A 33 19.94 -2.73 7.11
C SER A 33 19.78 -4.12 6.49
N LEU A 34 18.56 -4.45 6.07
CA LEU A 34 18.28 -5.65 5.30
C LEU A 34 17.80 -5.24 3.91
N SER A 35 18.35 -5.80 2.84
CA SER A 35 17.65 -5.80 1.55
C SER A 35 16.61 -6.90 1.54
N TYR A 36 15.48 -6.66 0.86
CA TYR A 36 14.42 -7.64 0.68
C TYR A 36 14.08 -7.82 -0.79
N LYS A 37 13.69 -9.05 -1.14
CA LYS A 37 13.19 -9.41 -2.47
C LYS A 37 12.02 -10.38 -2.34
N ILE A 38 10.92 -10.06 -2.99
CA ILE A 38 9.71 -10.89 -3.11
C ILE A 38 9.66 -11.41 -4.54
N SER A 39 9.68 -12.73 -4.74
CA SER A 39 9.71 -13.36 -6.08
C SER A 39 8.95 -14.67 -6.13
N ALA A 40 8.69 -15.19 -7.33
CA ALA A 40 8.14 -16.54 -7.50
C ALA A 40 9.20 -17.58 -7.09
N ALA A 41 8.78 -18.67 -6.45
CA ALA A 41 9.68 -19.74 -5.99
C ALA A 41 10.52 -20.35 -7.14
N SER A 42 9.94 -20.44 -8.34
CA SER A 42 10.58 -21.00 -9.54
C SER A 42 11.71 -20.16 -10.16
N SER A 43 12.05 -19.00 -9.58
CA SER A 43 12.90 -17.98 -10.21
C SER A 43 14.12 -17.53 -9.40
N ILE A 44 14.42 -18.23 -8.30
CA ILE A 44 15.46 -17.82 -7.35
C ILE A 44 16.84 -17.77 -8.03
N GLU A 45 17.10 -18.63 -9.02
CA GLU A 45 18.39 -18.69 -9.73
C GLU A 45 18.48 -17.75 -10.95
N SER A 46 17.35 -17.37 -11.57
CA SER A 46 17.35 -16.57 -12.82
C SER A 46 17.13 -15.08 -12.61
N GLY A 47 16.65 -14.64 -11.44
CA GLY A 47 16.34 -13.23 -11.16
C GLY A 47 15.16 -12.66 -11.97
N GLU A 48 14.54 -13.44 -12.86
CA GLU A 48 13.54 -13.00 -13.84
C GLU A 48 12.13 -12.80 -13.27
N ALA A 49 11.89 -13.11 -11.99
CA ALA A 49 10.54 -13.08 -11.44
C ALA A 49 10.37 -12.35 -10.09
N VAL A 50 11.12 -11.26 -9.90
CA VAL A 50 10.90 -10.33 -8.77
C VAL A 50 9.57 -9.58 -8.92
N TYR A 51 8.76 -9.59 -7.87
CA TYR A 51 7.54 -8.80 -7.72
C TYR A 51 7.81 -7.45 -7.06
N SER A 52 8.55 -7.46 -5.96
CA SER A 52 8.93 -6.26 -5.21
C SER A 52 10.27 -6.43 -4.54
N GLN A 53 11.00 -5.33 -4.38
CA GLN A 53 12.25 -5.29 -3.64
C GLN A 53 12.43 -3.94 -2.96
N GLY A 54 13.31 -3.88 -1.97
CA GLY A 54 13.64 -2.64 -1.27
C GLY A 54 14.57 -2.91 -0.08
N ARG A 55 14.62 -1.96 0.86
CA ARG A 55 15.39 -2.08 2.10
C ARG A 55 14.50 -1.94 3.33
N VAL A 56 14.82 -2.69 4.37
CA VAL A 56 14.21 -2.63 5.70
C VAL A 56 15.28 -2.23 6.71
N SER A 57 14.96 -1.33 7.63
CA SER A 57 15.85 -0.96 8.74
C SER A 57 15.05 -0.76 10.02
N VAL A 58 15.72 -0.88 11.16
CA VAL A 58 15.11 -0.58 12.46
C VAL A 58 15.15 0.92 12.69
N GLY A 59 13.98 1.56 12.68
CA GLY A 59 13.79 2.95 13.04
C GLY A 59 13.61 3.16 14.55
N ARG A 60 13.70 4.42 14.98
CA ARG A 60 13.42 4.83 16.37
C ARG A 60 12.00 4.43 16.80
N PRO A 61 11.74 4.21 18.10
CA PRO A 61 10.39 3.93 18.60
C PRO A 61 9.39 5.01 18.11
N LEU A 62 8.23 4.56 17.62
CA LEU A 62 7.23 5.43 16.99
C LEU A 62 6.61 6.45 17.97
N ALA A 63 6.80 6.24 19.27
CA ALA A 63 6.29 7.09 20.34
C ALA A 63 6.79 8.55 20.26
N GLU A 64 7.92 8.79 19.60
CA GLU A 64 8.50 10.13 19.42
C GLU A 64 7.99 10.87 18.18
N ALA A 65 7.21 10.21 17.31
CA ALA A 65 6.87 10.73 15.97
C ALA A 65 5.36 10.72 15.66
N VAL A 66 4.48 10.68 16.67
CA VAL A 66 3.04 10.80 16.44
C VAL A 66 2.72 12.26 16.11
N GLN A 67 2.78 12.59 14.82
CA GLN A 67 2.25 13.86 14.33
C GLN A 67 0.72 13.78 14.31
N THR A 68 0.08 14.59 15.15
CA THR A 68 -1.37 14.76 15.12
C THR A 68 -1.74 15.72 14.00
N LEU A 69 -2.74 15.35 13.20
CA LEU A 69 -3.28 16.20 12.16
C LEU A 69 -4.63 16.76 12.60
N ASP A 70 -4.84 18.06 12.45
CA ASP A 70 -6.15 18.66 12.65
C ASP A 70 -7.08 18.29 11.49
N LEU A 71 -7.92 17.28 11.72
CA LEU A 71 -8.86 16.78 10.74
C LEU A 71 -9.92 17.82 10.34
N HIS A 72 -10.27 18.75 11.23
CA HIS A 72 -11.21 19.82 10.90
C HIS A 72 -10.56 20.79 9.91
N ALA A 73 -9.30 21.18 10.16
CA ALA A 73 -8.55 22.03 9.24
C ALA A 73 -8.37 21.37 7.86
N VAL A 74 -8.04 20.08 7.79
CA VAL A 74 -7.94 19.34 6.51
C VAL A 74 -9.31 19.31 5.81
N ARG A 75 -10.37 18.95 6.54
CA ARG A 75 -11.73 18.89 6.00
C ARG A 75 -12.16 20.24 5.40
N SER A 76 -11.81 21.35 6.06
CA SER A 76 -12.14 22.70 5.58
C SER A 76 -11.48 23.07 4.25
N ARG A 77 -10.39 22.40 3.86
CA ARG A 77 -9.70 22.61 2.57
C ARG A 77 -10.16 21.64 1.48
N CYS A 78 -10.89 20.57 1.82
CA CYS A 78 -11.48 19.62 0.87
C CYS A 78 -12.83 20.13 0.34
N THR A 79 -12.82 21.21 -0.45
CA THR A 79 -14.04 21.90 -0.89
C THR A 79 -14.52 21.52 -2.30
N ASP A 80 -13.71 20.80 -3.07
CA ASP A 80 -13.98 20.57 -4.49
C ASP A 80 -14.98 19.44 -4.73
N GLY A 81 -15.09 18.50 -3.80
CA GLY A 81 -16.11 17.46 -3.88
C GLY A 81 -16.11 16.48 -2.72
N GLN A 82 -17.18 15.68 -2.69
CA GLN A 82 -17.36 14.58 -1.75
C GLN A 82 -18.09 13.42 -2.40
N ALA A 83 -17.82 12.21 -1.93
CA ALA A 83 -18.47 10.98 -2.38
C ALA A 83 -18.62 9.99 -1.22
N SER A 84 -19.68 9.18 -1.26
CA SER A 84 -19.78 8.00 -0.39
C SER A 84 -18.90 6.88 -0.94
N GLY A 85 -18.54 5.93 -0.08
CA GLY A 85 -17.82 4.72 -0.48
C GLY A 85 -18.48 3.99 -1.65
N ALA A 86 -19.80 3.86 -1.63
CA ALA A 86 -20.55 3.21 -2.70
C ALA A 86 -20.34 3.89 -4.07
N VAL A 87 -20.33 5.22 -4.10
CA VAL A 87 -20.04 5.99 -5.33
C VAL A 87 -18.59 5.76 -5.78
N CYS A 88 -17.63 5.74 -4.85
CA CYS A 88 -16.23 5.46 -5.16
C CYS A 88 -16.04 4.06 -5.76
N TYR A 89 -16.61 3.02 -5.15
CA TYR A 89 -16.47 1.64 -5.64
C TYR A 89 -17.21 1.37 -6.94
N GLU A 90 -18.35 2.03 -7.18
CA GLU A 90 -19.00 2.01 -8.48
C GLU A 90 -18.15 2.68 -9.57
N ALA A 91 -17.46 3.78 -9.26
CA ALA A 91 -16.52 4.41 -10.17
C ALA A 91 -15.33 3.49 -10.47
N PHE A 92 -14.72 2.86 -9.46
CA PHE A 92 -13.65 1.88 -9.65
C PHE A 92 -14.11 0.69 -10.51
N ARG A 93 -15.32 0.17 -10.28
CA ARG A 93 -15.89 -0.92 -11.08
C ARG A 93 -16.02 -0.54 -12.56
N LYS A 94 -16.46 0.69 -12.87
CA LYS A 94 -16.54 1.21 -14.24
C LYS A 94 -15.16 1.34 -14.90
N LEU A 95 -14.10 1.55 -14.11
CA LEU A 95 -12.70 1.58 -14.56
C LEU A 95 -12.06 0.17 -14.64
N GLY A 96 -12.82 -0.90 -14.35
CA GLY A 96 -12.32 -2.28 -14.38
C GLY A 96 -11.72 -2.78 -13.07
N LEU A 97 -11.68 -1.95 -12.02
CA LEU A 97 -11.20 -2.32 -10.68
C LEU A 97 -12.36 -2.86 -9.84
N LYS A 98 -12.46 -4.19 -9.78
CA LYS A 98 -13.53 -4.89 -9.06
C LYS A 98 -13.07 -5.24 -7.64
N TYR A 99 -13.18 -4.30 -6.71
CA TYR A 99 -12.87 -4.54 -5.30
C TYR A 99 -13.93 -5.42 -4.64
N GLY A 100 -13.51 -6.54 -4.04
CA GLY A 100 -14.38 -7.38 -3.21
C GLY A 100 -14.64 -6.78 -1.82
N PRO A 101 -15.57 -7.35 -1.03
CA PRO A 101 -16.00 -6.77 0.26
C PRO A 101 -14.83 -6.47 1.21
N SER A 102 -13.83 -7.34 1.28
CA SER A 102 -12.63 -7.16 2.12
C SER A 102 -11.73 -5.99 1.72
N HIS A 103 -11.95 -5.40 0.54
CA HIS A 103 -11.21 -4.22 0.05
C HIS A 103 -12.12 -2.98 -0.10
N GLN A 104 -13.36 -3.05 0.41
CA GLN A 104 -14.33 -1.96 0.35
C GLN A 104 -14.38 -1.12 1.65
N THR A 105 -13.24 -0.58 2.07
CA THR A 105 -13.08 0.13 3.35
C THR A 105 -13.45 1.61 3.33
N ILE A 106 -13.45 2.26 2.17
CA ILE A 106 -13.77 3.69 2.08
C ILE A 106 -15.24 3.89 2.44
N ALA A 107 -15.50 4.64 3.50
CA ALA A 107 -16.84 5.02 3.94
C ALA A 107 -17.27 6.35 3.31
N GLU A 108 -16.39 7.34 3.37
CA GLU A 108 -16.59 8.69 2.83
C GLU A 108 -15.26 9.20 2.28
N LEU A 109 -15.33 9.98 1.20
CA LEU A 109 -14.19 10.64 0.58
C LEU A 109 -14.55 12.11 0.34
N GLN A 110 -13.67 13.01 0.74
CA GLN A 110 -13.74 14.45 0.43
C GLN A 110 -12.41 14.88 -0.18
N TRP A 111 -12.41 15.78 -1.14
CA TRP A 111 -11.16 16.25 -1.76
C TRP A 111 -11.20 17.74 -2.10
N GLY A 112 -10.02 18.32 -2.17
CA GLY A 112 -9.75 19.66 -2.69
C GLY A 112 -8.68 19.61 -3.75
N ALA A 113 -8.09 20.76 -4.08
CA ALA A 113 -7.15 20.87 -5.19
C ALA A 113 -5.89 19.99 -5.03
N ASN A 114 -5.40 19.83 -3.80
CA ASN A 114 -4.11 19.20 -3.52
C ASN A 114 -4.17 18.08 -2.46
N GLU A 115 -5.36 17.77 -1.94
CA GLU A 115 -5.50 16.78 -0.87
C GLU A 115 -6.85 16.08 -0.91
N ALA A 116 -6.90 14.90 -0.30
CA ALA A 116 -8.12 14.15 -0.07
C ALA A 116 -8.15 13.60 1.36
N LEU A 117 -9.34 13.60 1.95
CA LEU A 117 -9.62 13.04 3.27
C LEU A 117 -10.60 11.89 3.11
N ALA A 118 -10.16 10.68 3.46
CA ALA A 118 -10.99 9.49 3.45
C ALA A 118 -11.29 9.03 4.88
N GLN A 119 -12.55 8.75 5.18
CA GLN A 119 -12.92 7.97 6.35
C GLN A 119 -12.91 6.49 5.97
N LEU A 120 -12.19 5.68 6.73
CA LEU A 120 -12.11 4.23 6.52
C LEU A 120 -12.86 3.49 7.62
N ARG A 121 -13.52 2.39 7.26
CA ARG A 121 -14.06 1.40 8.18
C ARG A 121 -13.52 0.03 7.78
N LEU A 122 -13.13 -0.76 8.78
CA LEU A 122 -12.76 -2.15 8.51
C LEU A 122 -13.98 -2.88 7.93
N PRO A 123 -13.80 -3.76 6.92
CA PRO A 123 -14.88 -4.52 6.32
C PRO A 123 -15.57 -5.46 7.30
#